data_AF-B0YE70-F1
#
_entry.id   AF-B0YE70-F1
#
_cell.length_a   1.000
_cell.length_b   1.000
_cell.length_c   1.000
_cell.angle_alpha   90.00
_cell.angle_beta   90.00
_cell.angle_gamma   90.00
#
_symmetry.space_group_name_H-M   'P 1'
#
loop_
_entity.id
_entity.type
_entity.pdbx_description
1 polymer ?
#
loop_
_entity_poly.entity_id
_entity_poly.type
_entity_poly.pdbx_seq_one_letter_code
_entity_poly.pdbx_strand_id
1 'polypeptide(L)'
;MAFQNQFTLSLELMSLIPPIVSAAESGYAKAMKLARELQSSGSDIVVEEDFAELFGHSRIATQMESSFRTIVANSSAPRTLCDGIFLQSGPGPTVLRALKSQNTIYFSTVVQCSFLACVHNKASLAAVLSQFLQNRATVASQKHTRGHHSETARDAPADMLIQGFLQACQDQTAEYDWCRNLDAVRETLTLGTDASYAHPIRL
;
A
#
# COMPACT_ATOMS: atom_id res chain seq x y z
N MET A 1 -35.03 25.64 6.90
CA MET A 1 -33.58 25.38 7.04
C MET A 1 -33.17 25.72 8.46
N ALA A 2 -32.59 24.75 9.17
CA ALA A 2 -31.62 24.94 10.25
C ALA A 2 -31.05 23.54 10.58
N PHE A 3 -29.74 23.38 10.44
CA PHE A 3 -28.99 22.26 11.00
C PHE A 3 -29.06 22.33 12.52
N GLN A 4 -29.26 21.21 13.21
CA GLN A 4 -28.59 20.94 14.49
C GLN A 4 -28.77 19.49 14.95
N ASN A 5 -27.63 18.89 15.27
CA ASN A 5 -27.40 17.72 16.14
C ASN A 5 -27.29 16.34 15.47
N GLN A 6 -26.29 16.23 14.59
CA GLN A 6 -25.49 15.00 14.42
C GLN A 6 -24.59 14.80 15.65
N PHE A 7 -25.01 13.93 16.57
CA PHE A 7 -24.11 13.22 17.49
C PHE A 7 -24.60 11.78 17.61
N THR A 8 -24.20 10.96 16.63
CA THR A 8 -24.22 9.50 16.75
C THR A 8 -22.80 8.99 16.49
N LEU A 9 -21.86 9.48 17.29
CA LEU A 9 -20.46 9.04 17.31
C LEU A 9 -20.29 8.05 18.48
N SER A 10 -20.90 6.85 18.41
CA SER A 10 -20.70 5.82 19.46
C SER A 10 -21.04 4.37 19.07
N LEU A 11 -21.36 4.05 17.81
CA LEU A 11 -21.66 2.64 17.43
C LEU A 11 -20.94 2.10 16.18
N GLU A 12 -20.22 2.93 15.40
CA GLU A 12 -19.45 2.44 14.25
C GLU A 12 -18.01 2.00 14.55
N LEU A 13 -17.57 2.06 15.81
CA LEU A 13 -16.28 1.49 16.24
C LEU A 13 -16.33 -0.05 16.47
N MET A 14 -17.46 -0.69 16.17
CA MET A 14 -17.65 -2.14 16.29
C MET A 14 -17.74 -2.86 14.93
N SER A 15 -17.31 -2.22 13.83
CA SER A 15 -17.08 -2.87 12.52
C SER A 15 -15.60 -3.02 12.16
N LEU A 16 -14.68 -2.57 13.02
CA LEU A 16 -13.22 -2.68 12.86
C LEU A 16 -12.64 -4.03 13.32
N ILE A 17 -13.44 -5.08 13.30
CA ILE A 17 -12.95 -6.46 13.38
C ILE A 17 -13.27 -7.10 12.02
N PRO A 18 -12.29 -7.29 11.12
CA PRO A 18 -12.49 -8.20 10.01
C PRO A 18 -12.92 -9.56 10.57
N PRO A 19 -14.04 -10.14 10.13
CA PRO A 19 -14.48 -11.43 10.62
C PRO A 19 -13.56 -12.50 10.00
N ILE A 20 -12.41 -12.76 10.61
CA ILE A 20 -11.57 -13.92 10.27
C ILE A 20 -11.63 -14.95 11.40
N VAL A 21 -12.82 -15.24 11.91
CA VAL A 21 -13.09 -16.53 12.57
C VAL A 21 -14.58 -16.86 12.43
N SER A 22 -15.00 -17.42 11.29
CA SER A 22 -16.14 -18.39 11.20
C SER A 22 -16.55 -18.71 9.76
N ALA A 23 -15.70 -19.47 9.05
CA ALA A 23 -16.16 -20.35 7.96
C ALA A 23 -15.20 -21.54 7.86
N ALA A 24 -15.61 -22.65 8.47
CA ALA A 24 -14.81 -23.85 8.65
C ALA A 24 -14.26 -24.42 7.32
N GLU A 25 -13.01 -24.88 7.39
CA GLU A 25 -12.18 -25.59 6.39
C GLU A 25 -11.87 -24.85 5.08
N SER A 26 -12.87 -24.30 4.39
CA SER A 26 -12.65 -23.63 3.08
C SER A 26 -11.93 -22.27 3.19
N GLY A 27 -12.10 -21.56 4.31
CA GLY A 27 -11.42 -20.29 4.59
C GLY A 27 -9.94 -20.48 4.93
N TYR A 28 -9.62 -21.51 5.73
CA TYR A 28 -8.24 -21.84 6.09
C TYR A 28 -7.41 -22.26 4.87
N ALA A 29 -7.97 -23.12 4.00
CA ALA A 29 -7.28 -23.52 2.77
C ALA A 29 -7.00 -22.33 1.84
N LYS A 30 -7.94 -21.37 1.73
CA LYS A 30 -7.77 -20.13 0.95
C LYS A 30 -6.73 -19.20 1.57
N ALA A 31 -6.75 -19.01 2.89
CA ALA A 31 -5.76 -18.21 3.61
C ALA A 31 -4.35 -18.79 3.47
N MET A 32 -4.20 -20.11 3.65
CA MET A 32 -2.92 -20.79 3.47
C MET A 32 -2.44 -20.82 2.03
N LYS A 33 -3.36 -20.87 1.05
CA LYS A 33 -3.02 -20.72 -0.37
C LYS A 33 -2.51 -19.30 -0.64
N LEU A 34 -3.20 -18.29 -0.16
CA LEU A 34 -2.77 -16.89 -0.31
C LEU A 34 -1.42 -16.64 0.36
N ALA A 35 -1.23 -17.09 1.60
CA ALA A 35 0.05 -16.95 2.30
C ALA A 35 1.20 -17.59 1.53
N ARG A 36 0.97 -18.78 0.95
CA ARG A 36 1.96 -19.45 0.09
C ARG A 36 2.23 -18.69 -1.20
N GLU A 37 1.20 -18.17 -1.86
CA GLU A 37 1.34 -17.35 -3.07
C GLU A 37 2.12 -16.06 -2.78
N LEU A 38 1.81 -15.37 -1.68
CA LEU A 38 2.54 -14.18 -1.23
C LEU A 38 4.00 -14.51 -0.93
N GLN A 39 4.24 -15.54 -0.11
CA GLN A 39 5.60 -15.98 0.23
C GLN A 39 6.40 -16.36 -1.02
N SER A 40 5.77 -17.01 -2.00
CA SER A 40 6.43 -17.36 -3.27
C SER A 40 6.81 -16.15 -4.11
N SER A 41 6.08 -15.03 -3.96
CA SER A 41 6.40 -13.74 -4.59
C SER A 41 7.39 -12.88 -3.78
N GLY A 42 7.84 -13.36 -2.62
CA GLY A 42 8.70 -12.62 -1.69
C GLY A 42 7.95 -11.63 -0.80
N SER A 43 6.61 -11.59 -0.85
CA SER A 43 5.77 -10.78 0.02
C SER A 43 5.30 -11.57 1.25
N ASP A 44 4.87 -10.87 2.30
CA ASP A 44 4.37 -11.46 3.54
C ASP A 44 3.02 -10.88 3.94
N ILE A 45 2.09 -11.76 4.34
CA ILE A 45 0.71 -11.38 4.65
C ILE A 45 0.59 -10.41 5.82
N VAL A 46 1.48 -10.52 6.82
CA VAL A 46 1.47 -9.65 8.01
C VAL A 46 1.94 -8.26 7.62
N VAL A 47 3.02 -8.17 6.83
CA VAL A 47 3.53 -6.89 6.32
C VAL A 47 2.50 -6.17 5.45
N GLU A 48 1.83 -6.89 4.55
CA GLU A 48 0.80 -6.27 3.71
C GLU A 48 -0.36 -5.70 4.55
N GLU A 49 -0.70 -6.37 5.66
CA GLU A 49 -1.76 -5.90 6.56
C GLU A 49 -1.33 -4.67 7.36
N ASP A 50 -0.13 -4.69 7.96
CA ASP A 50 0.39 -3.55 8.71
C ASP A 50 0.51 -2.30 7.81
N PHE A 51 0.85 -2.49 6.54
CA PHE A 51 0.91 -1.41 5.56
C PHE A 51 -0.46 -1.04 4.98
N ALA A 52 -1.42 -1.95 4.97
CA ALA A 52 -2.82 -1.65 4.67
C ALA A 52 -3.40 -0.69 5.73
N GLU A 53 -3.09 -0.91 7.01
CA GLU A 53 -3.49 0.02 8.07
C GLU A 53 -2.83 1.40 7.92
N LEU A 54 -1.57 1.44 7.50
CA LEU A 54 -0.78 2.67 7.41
C LEU A 54 -1.13 3.51 6.18
N PHE A 55 -1.14 2.88 5.00
CA PHE A 55 -1.29 3.56 3.72
C PHE A 55 -2.70 3.45 3.13
N GLY A 56 -3.47 2.43 3.50
CA GLY A 56 -4.72 2.10 2.82
C GLY A 56 -5.84 3.12 2.98
N HIS A 57 -5.71 4.04 3.93
CA HIS A 57 -6.68 5.11 4.20
C HIS A 57 -6.50 6.35 3.31
N SER A 58 -5.38 6.45 2.59
CA SER A 58 -5.12 7.54 1.67
C SER A 58 -5.99 7.41 0.40
N ARG A 59 -6.54 8.53 -0.08
CA ARG A 59 -7.29 8.56 -1.34
C ARG A 59 -6.34 8.71 -2.52
N ILE A 60 -6.47 7.82 -3.50
CA ILE A 60 -5.78 7.91 -4.79
C ILE A 60 -6.60 8.80 -5.72
N ALA A 61 -5.96 9.71 -6.45
CA ALA A 61 -6.64 10.54 -7.44
C ALA A 61 -7.27 9.66 -8.53
N THR A 62 -8.53 9.94 -8.90
CA THR A 62 -9.32 9.07 -9.80
C THR A 62 -8.66 8.81 -11.14
N GLN A 63 -7.98 9.82 -11.71
CA GLN A 63 -7.24 9.67 -12.96
C GLN A 63 -6.03 8.75 -12.79
N MET A 64 -5.28 8.89 -11.69
CA MET A 64 -4.15 8.02 -11.36
C MET A 64 -4.63 6.59 -11.13
N GLU A 65 -5.70 6.40 -10.36
CA GLU A 65 -6.31 5.09 -10.14
C GLU A 65 -6.71 4.41 -11.46
N SER A 66 -7.43 5.12 -12.33
CA SER A 66 -7.86 4.60 -13.63
C SER A 66 -6.67 4.18 -14.48
N SER A 67 -5.69 5.08 -14.67
CA SER A 67 -4.49 4.80 -15.46
C SER A 67 -3.68 3.62 -14.89
N PHE A 68 -3.50 3.59 -13.57
CA PHE A 68 -2.74 2.54 -12.89
C PHE A 68 -3.42 1.18 -13.07
N ARG A 69 -4.73 1.09 -12.82
CA ARG A 69 -5.48 -0.15 -13.04
C ARG A 69 -5.40 -0.61 -14.49
N THR A 70 -5.57 0.29 -15.45
CA THR A 70 -5.51 -0.07 -16.88
C THR A 70 -4.14 -0.58 -17.28
N ILE A 71 -3.06 0.09 -16.87
CA ILE A 71 -1.70 -0.31 -17.26
C ILE A 71 -1.30 -1.59 -16.56
N VAL A 72 -1.47 -1.65 -15.23
CA VAL A 72 -1.00 -2.79 -14.43
C VAL A 72 -1.86 -4.03 -14.63
N ALA A 73 -3.19 -3.91 -14.80
CA ALA A 73 -4.02 -5.09 -15.05
C ALA A 73 -3.80 -5.70 -16.44
N ASN A 74 -3.35 -4.91 -17.41
CA ASN A 74 -3.04 -5.36 -18.76
C ASN A 74 -1.55 -5.67 -18.96
N SER A 75 -0.75 -5.64 -17.89
CA SER A 75 0.67 -5.95 -17.96
C SER A 75 0.93 -7.41 -18.32
N SER A 76 2.04 -7.63 -19.02
CA SER A 76 2.22 -8.67 -20.05
C SER A 76 2.05 -10.14 -19.60
N ALA A 77 1.78 -11.01 -20.58
CA ALA A 77 1.77 -12.46 -20.39
C ALA A 77 3.20 -12.99 -20.15
N PRO A 78 3.37 -14.11 -19.44
CA PRO A 78 4.69 -14.69 -19.17
C PRO A 78 5.48 -14.90 -20.47
N ARG A 79 6.68 -14.32 -20.55
CA ARG A 79 7.60 -14.49 -21.68
C ARG A 79 8.55 -15.64 -21.40
N THR A 80 8.45 -16.73 -22.13
CA THR A 80 9.41 -17.84 -22.02
C THR A 80 10.84 -17.37 -22.33
N LEU A 81 11.76 -17.58 -21.40
CA LEU A 81 13.19 -17.36 -21.61
C LEU A 81 13.84 -18.61 -22.24
N CYS A 82 13.54 -19.77 -21.67
CA CYS A 82 13.97 -21.09 -22.16
C CYS A 82 13.04 -22.17 -21.58
N ASP A 83 13.20 -23.42 -21.99
CA ASP A 83 12.34 -24.53 -21.57
C ASP A 83 12.24 -24.61 -20.03
N GLY A 84 11.04 -24.36 -19.51
CA GLY A 84 10.74 -24.35 -18.08
C GLY A 84 11.06 -23.06 -17.33
N ILE A 85 11.62 -22.02 -17.98
CA ILE A 85 11.89 -20.71 -17.37
C ILE A 85 11.09 -19.63 -18.09
N PHE A 86 10.24 -18.92 -17.34
CA PHE A 86 9.42 -17.82 -17.84
C PHE A 86 9.76 -16.52 -17.11
N LEU A 87 9.94 -15.43 -17.85
CA LEU A 87 9.87 -14.06 -17.34
C LEU A 87 8.41 -13.66 -17.23
N GLN A 88 7.88 -13.69 -16.01
CA GLN A 88 6.59 -13.12 -15.74
C GLN A 88 6.78 -11.65 -15.34
N SER A 89 6.63 -10.74 -16.31
CA SER A 89 6.39 -9.33 -16.04
C SER A 89 4.89 -9.12 -16.01
N GLY A 90 4.32 -8.74 -14.88
CA GLY A 90 2.88 -8.60 -14.75
C GLY A 90 2.44 -8.49 -13.29
N PRO A 91 1.12 -8.37 -13.03
CA PRO A 91 0.63 -8.27 -11.67
C PRO A 91 0.80 -9.65 -11.01
N GLY A 92 1.58 -9.70 -9.93
CA GLY A 92 1.72 -10.89 -9.10
C GLY A 92 0.64 -10.97 -8.01
N PRO A 93 0.74 -11.93 -7.08
CA PRO A 93 -0.29 -12.18 -6.06
C PRO A 93 -0.69 -10.94 -5.23
N THR A 94 0.30 -10.12 -4.84
CA THR A 94 0.11 -8.87 -4.11
C THR A 94 -0.74 -7.88 -4.90
N VAL A 95 -0.36 -7.61 -6.15
CA VAL A 95 -1.06 -6.64 -7.00
C VAL A 95 -2.41 -7.19 -7.50
N LEU A 96 -2.50 -8.47 -7.85
CA LEU A 96 -3.76 -9.11 -8.25
C LEU A 96 -4.80 -9.04 -7.12
N ARG A 97 -4.37 -9.20 -5.86
CA ARG A 97 -5.25 -9.00 -4.71
C ARG A 97 -5.73 -7.56 -4.62
N ALA A 98 -4.82 -6.60 -4.76
CA ALA A 98 -5.10 -5.17 -4.68
C ALA A 98 -5.99 -4.64 -5.84
N LEU A 99 -5.90 -5.24 -7.03
CA LEU A 99 -6.70 -4.84 -8.19
C LEU A 99 -8.18 -5.22 -8.08
N LYS A 100 -8.57 -6.14 -7.18
CA LYS A 100 -9.98 -6.49 -6.94
C LYS A 100 -10.74 -5.28 -6.40
N SER A 101 -11.93 -5.00 -6.95
CA SER A 101 -12.72 -3.81 -6.61
C SER A 101 -13.10 -3.72 -5.14
N GLN A 102 -13.18 -4.85 -4.41
CA GLN A 102 -13.46 -4.86 -2.97
C GLN A 102 -12.25 -4.49 -2.09
N ASN A 103 -11.04 -4.46 -2.67
CA ASN A 103 -9.77 -4.34 -1.93
C ASN A 103 -9.13 -2.95 -2.10
N THR A 104 -9.91 -1.89 -1.91
CA THR A 104 -9.47 -0.49 -2.08
C THR A 104 -8.33 -0.10 -1.15
N ILE A 105 -8.32 -0.64 0.08
CA ILE A 105 -7.26 -0.42 1.07
C ILE A 105 -5.93 -0.94 0.54
N TYR A 106 -5.87 -2.21 0.12
CA TYR A 106 -4.66 -2.80 -0.47
C TYR A 106 -4.27 -2.13 -1.79
N PHE A 107 -5.25 -1.69 -2.60
CA PHE A 107 -4.97 -0.89 -3.80
C PHE A 107 -4.20 0.37 -3.47
N SER A 108 -4.69 1.17 -2.51
CA SER A 108 -4.03 2.41 -2.11
C SER A 108 -2.63 2.15 -1.54
N THR A 109 -2.46 1.08 -0.76
CA THR A 109 -1.17 0.66 -0.24
C THR A 109 -0.18 0.29 -1.34
N VAL A 110 -0.58 -0.54 -2.31
CA VAL A 110 0.28 -0.94 -3.44
C VAL A 110 0.68 0.27 -4.28
N VAL A 111 -0.25 1.17 -4.58
CA VAL A 111 0.03 2.38 -5.35
C VAL A 111 1.05 3.27 -4.63
N GLN A 112 0.87 3.51 -3.32
CA GLN A 112 1.80 4.32 -2.54
C GLN A 112 3.17 3.64 -2.38
N CYS A 113 3.20 2.34 -2.08
CA CYS A 113 4.45 1.62 -1.87
C CYS A 113 5.25 1.45 -3.15
N SER A 114 4.59 1.21 -4.29
CA SER A 114 5.26 1.18 -5.60
C SER A 114 5.86 2.54 -5.97
N PHE A 115 5.15 3.64 -5.71
CA PHE A 115 5.67 4.98 -5.88
C PHE A 115 6.87 5.26 -4.98
N LEU A 116 6.76 5.00 -3.67
CA LEU A 116 7.84 5.22 -2.71
C LEU A 116 9.08 4.38 -3.03
N ALA A 117 8.89 3.11 -3.43
CA ALA A 117 9.98 2.24 -3.85
C ALA A 117 10.64 2.69 -5.17
N CYS A 118 9.91 3.43 -6.02
CA CYS A 118 10.49 4.04 -7.22
C CYS A 118 11.38 5.26 -6.88
N VAL A 119 10.98 6.08 -5.90
CA VAL A 119 11.67 7.33 -5.55
C VAL A 119 12.84 7.10 -4.59
N HIS A 120 12.72 6.14 -3.68
CA HIS A 120 13.67 5.94 -2.59
C HIS A 120 14.47 4.65 -2.73
N ASN A 121 15.68 4.66 -2.17
CA ASN A 121 16.42 3.41 -2.00
C ASN A 121 15.62 2.47 -1.07
N LYS A 122 15.32 1.27 -1.56
CA LYS A 122 14.50 0.28 -0.88
C LYS A 122 15.01 -0.11 0.50
N ALA A 123 16.32 -0.26 0.69
CA ALA A 123 16.89 -0.64 1.98
C ALA A 123 16.69 0.47 3.02
N SER A 124 16.95 1.72 2.63
CA SER A 124 16.71 2.89 3.48
C SER A 124 15.22 3.08 3.78
N LEU A 125 14.35 2.93 2.78
CA LEU A 125 12.90 3.01 2.95
C LEU A 125 12.39 1.94 3.92
N ALA A 126 12.83 0.69 3.76
CA ALA A 126 12.46 -0.40 4.65
C ALA A 126 12.90 -0.17 6.10
N ALA A 127 14.12 0.33 6.31
CA ALA A 127 14.61 0.65 7.65
C ALA A 127 13.77 1.74 8.34
N VAL A 128 13.40 2.79 7.60
CA VAL A 128 12.53 3.87 8.12
C VAL A 128 11.13 3.36 8.45
N LEU A 129 10.54 2.53 7.59
CA LEU A 129 9.21 1.94 7.82
C LEU A 129 9.23 0.96 9.00
N SER A 130 10.27 0.16 9.13
CA SER A 130 10.50 -0.74 10.27
C SER A 130 10.58 0.04 11.58
N GLN A 131 11.40 1.09 11.61
CA GLN A 131 11.51 1.97 12.77
C GLN A 131 10.18 2.64 13.12
N PHE A 132 9.41 3.07 12.11
CA PHE A 132 8.08 3.63 12.32
C PHE A 132 7.12 2.62 12.98
N LEU A 133 7.07 1.38 12.48
CA LEU A 133 6.23 0.32 13.05
C LEU A 133 6.67 -0.04 14.49
N GLN A 134 7.97 -0.11 14.75
CA GLN A 134 8.53 -0.32 16.10
C GLN A 134 8.11 0.80 17.06
N ASN A 135 8.20 2.06 16.62
CA ASN A 135 7.74 3.20 17.40
C ASN A 135 6.23 3.13 17.68
N ARG A 136 5.43 2.67 16.72
CA ARG A 136 3.98 2.47 16.92
C ARG A 136 3.69 1.36 17.94
N ALA A 137 4.41 0.25 17.87
CA ALA A 137 4.27 -0.88 18.78
C ALA A 137 4.69 -0.54 20.23
N THR A 138 5.77 0.23 20.39
CA THR A 138 6.23 0.70 21.72
C THR A 138 5.22 1.65 22.37
N VAL A 139 4.68 2.61 21.62
CA VAL A 139 3.62 3.52 22.10
C VAL A 139 2.35 2.75 22.48
N ALA A 140 1.96 1.76 21.68
CA ALA A 140 0.82 0.90 21.99
C ALA A 140 1.05 0.11 23.29
N SER A 141 2.25 -0.46 23.47
CA SER A 141 2.61 -1.22 24.67
C SER A 141 2.60 -0.38 25.96
N GLN A 142 3.00 0.89 25.87
CA GLN A 142 2.94 1.84 26.99
C GLN A 142 1.51 2.24 27.38
N LYS A 143 0.56 2.21 26.44
CA LYS A 143 -0.86 2.46 26.74
C LYS A 143 -1.53 1.25 27.40
N HIS A 144 -1.14 0.04 27.01
CA HIS A 144 -1.67 -1.21 27.56
C HIS A 144 -1.33 -1.41 29.05
N THR A 145 -0.19 -0.91 29.51
CA THR A 145 0.22 -0.96 30.92
C THR A 145 -0.61 -0.06 31.84
N ARG A 146 -1.55 0.75 31.31
CA ARG A 146 -2.37 1.70 32.07
C ARG A 146 -3.84 1.30 32.31
N GLY A 147 -4.24 0.05 32.01
CA GLY A 147 -5.46 -0.53 32.61
C GLY A 147 -6.57 -1.03 31.67
N HIS A 148 -6.28 -1.31 30.39
CA HIS A 148 -7.22 -2.06 29.55
C HIS A 148 -6.54 -3.26 28.89
N HIS A 149 -7.05 -4.45 29.25
CA HIS A 149 -6.71 -5.70 28.59
C HIS A 149 -7.40 -5.75 27.22
N SER A 150 -6.61 -6.08 26.19
CA SER A 150 -6.98 -6.81 24.97
C SER A 150 -6.47 -6.15 23.69
N GLU A 151 -5.16 -6.09 23.52
CA GLU A 151 -4.54 -6.19 22.20
C GLU A 151 -3.14 -6.74 22.41
N THR A 152 -2.86 -7.89 21.80
CA THR A 152 -1.51 -8.47 21.81
C THR A 152 -0.60 -7.49 21.07
N ALA A 153 0.39 -6.95 21.76
CA ALA A 153 1.41 -6.12 21.11
C ALA A 153 2.04 -6.95 19.99
N ARG A 154 1.73 -6.61 18.74
CA ARG A 154 2.37 -7.23 17.58
C ARG A 154 3.78 -6.68 17.48
N ASP A 155 4.75 -7.59 17.44
CA ASP A 155 6.13 -7.24 17.14
C ASP A 155 6.20 -6.67 15.72
N ALA A 156 7.06 -5.66 15.54
CA ALA A 156 7.27 -5.09 14.22
C ALA A 156 7.89 -6.14 13.27
N PRO A 157 7.45 -6.21 12.01
CA PRO A 157 7.98 -7.16 11.04
C PRO A 157 9.46 -6.88 10.76
N ALA A 158 10.20 -7.96 10.48
CA ALA A 158 11.62 -7.85 10.14
C ALA A 158 11.85 -7.08 8.83
N ASP A 159 12.94 -6.31 8.76
CA ASP A 159 13.30 -5.48 7.61
C ASP A 159 13.30 -6.24 6.28
N MET A 160 13.73 -7.51 6.29
CA MET A 160 13.75 -8.36 5.10
C MET A 160 12.35 -8.59 4.52
N LEU A 161 11.33 -8.73 5.37
CA LEU A 161 9.94 -8.93 4.94
C LEU A 161 9.37 -7.65 4.34
N ILE A 162 9.70 -6.49 4.94
CA ILE A 162 9.34 -5.18 4.39
C ILE A 162 9.99 -4.96 3.02
N GLN A 163 11.28 -5.27 2.89
CA GLN A 163 11.97 -5.18 1.60
C GLN A 163 11.37 -6.12 0.56
N GLY A 164 10.95 -7.32 0.98
CA GLY A 164 10.25 -8.28 0.12
C GLY A 164 8.94 -7.73 -0.42
N PHE A 165 8.11 -7.16 0.46
CA PHE A 165 6.86 -6.50 0.05
C PHE A 165 7.10 -5.31 -0.89
N LEU A 166 8.06 -4.42 -0.56
CA LEU A 166 8.40 -3.27 -1.41
C LEU A 166 8.91 -3.73 -2.79
N GLN A 167 9.71 -4.80 -2.84
CA GLN A 167 10.16 -5.40 -4.09
C GLN A 167 8.99 -5.95 -4.89
N ALA A 168 8.07 -6.67 -4.24
CA ALA A 168 6.87 -7.20 -4.88
C ALA A 168 6.01 -6.07 -5.47
N CYS A 169 5.81 -4.96 -4.74
CA CYS A 169 5.12 -3.79 -5.29
C CYS A 169 5.86 -3.21 -6.50
N GLN A 170 7.18 -3.08 -6.44
CA GLN A 170 7.96 -2.52 -7.54
C GLN A 170 7.92 -3.40 -8.79
N ASP A 171 8.18 -4.70 -8.65
CA ASP A 171 8.28 -5.63 -9.78
C ASP A 171 6.92 -5.87 -10.43
N GLN A 172 5.88 -6.05 -9.62
CA GLN A 172 4.54 -6.37 -10.10
C GLN A 172 3.79 -5.16 -10.66
N THR A 173 4.34 -3.95 -10.48
CA THR A 173 3.81 -2.71 -11.08
C THR A 173 4.83 -2.05 -12.00
N ALA A 174 5.88 -2.76 -12.42
CA ALA A 174 7.00 -2.20 -13.17
C ALA A 174 6.60 -1.57 -14.52
N GLU A 175 5.48 -2.00 -15.10
CA GLU A 175 4.95 -1.40 -16.34
C GLU A 175 4.32 -0.01 -16.12
N TYR A 176 4.03 0.37 -14.87
CA TYR A 176 3.54 1.71 -14.57
C TYR A 176 4.70 2.70 -14.43
N ASP A 177 4.78 3.65 -15.37
CA ASP A 177 5.86 4.64 -15.43
C ASP A 177 5.65 5.79 -14.42
N TRP A 178 6.20 5.60 -13.22
CA TRP A 178 6.25 6.63 -12.18
C TRP A 178 7.11 7.84 -12.55
N CYS A 179 8.17 7.66 -13.35
CA CYS A 179 9.04 8.75 -13.77
C CYS A 179 8.28 9.78 -14.62
N ARG A 180 7.45 9.31 -15.55
CA ARG A 180 6.58 10.18 -16.35
C ARG A 180 5.64 11.04 -15.51
N ASN A 181 5.12 10.49 -14.42
CA ASN A 181 4.28 11.25 -13.48
C ASN A 181 5.10 12.31 -12.73
N LEU A 182 6.32 11.97 -12.29
CA LEU A 182 7.23 12.91 -11.63
C LEU A 182 7.66 14.06 -12.56
N ASP A 183 7.93 13.77 -13.84
CA ASP A 183 8.28 14.78 -14.83
C ASP A 183 7.10 15.74 -15.10
N ALA A 184 5.88 15.22 -15.23
CA ALA A 184 4.68 16.06 -15.39
C ALA A 184 4.45 16.97 -14.17
N VAL A 185 4.69 16.47 -12.95
CA VAL A 185 4.61 17.27 -11.72
C VAL A 185 5.72 18.33 -11.71
N ARG A 186 6.95 17.96 -12.08
CA ARG A 186 8.08 18.91 -12.17
C ARG A 186 7.77 20.04 -13.14
N GLU A 187 7.30 19.73 -14.35
CA GLU A 187 6.94 20.73 -15.37
C GLU A 187 5.88 21.70 -14.84
N THR A 188 4.84 21.19 -14.19
CA THR A 188 3.77 21.99 -13.59
C THR A 188 4.31 22.94 -12.52
N LEU A 189 5.23 22.46 -11.67
CA LEU A 189 5.84 23.27 -10.62
C LEU A 189 6.78 24.35 -11.19
N THR A 190 7.57 24.02 -12.23
CA THR A 190 8.48 24.98 -12.89
C THR A 190 7.74 26.08 -13.66
N LEU A 191 6.61 25.76 -14.28
CA LEU A 191 5.75 26.74 -14.94
C LEU A 191 5.06 27.67 -13.92
N GLY A 192 4.79 27.18 -12.70
CA GLY A 192 4.25 27.98 -11.60
C GLY A 192 5.25 28.99 -11.01
N THR A 193 6.56 28.69 -11.04
CA THR A 193 7.59 29.61 -10.54
C THR A 193 7.84 30.80 -11.47
N ASP A 194 7.77 30.62 -12.79
CA ASP A 194 8.01 31.68 -13.76
C ASP A 194 6.86 32.72 -13.83
N ALA A 195 5.63 32.30 -13.52
CA ALA A 195 4.47 33.20 -13.51
C ALA A 195 4.43 34.15 -12.29
N SER A 196 5.22 33.88 -11.23
CA SER A 196 5.16 34.62 -9.95
C SER A 196 6.08 35.84 -9.85
N TYR A 197 7.00 36.04 -10.81
CA TYR A 197 7.96 37.16 -10.80
C TYR A 197 7.64 38.29 -11.80
N ALA A 198 6.50 38.25 -12.49
CA ALA A 198 6.09 39.28 -13.43
C ALA A 198 5.13 40.31 -12.79
N HIS A 199 5.57 40.99 -11.73
CA HIS A 199 4.96 42.26 -11.34
C HIS A 199 5.85 43.42 -11.79
N PRO A 200 5.47 44.21 -12.81
CA PRO A 200 6.16 45.44 -13.11
C PRO A 200 5.83 46.47 -12.02
N ILE A 201 6.87 46.90 -11.32
CA ILE A 201 6.85 48.13 -10.52
C ILE A 201 6.39 49.25 -11.45
N ARG A 202 5.23 49.85 -11.17
CA ARG A 202 4.86 51.17 -11.69
C ARG A 202 4.87 52.15 -10.52
N LEU A 203 5.72 53.16 -10.71
CA LEU A 203 5.89 54.39 -9.92
C LEU A 203 4.56 55.08 -9.63
#